data_AF-A0A969D7L7-F1
#
_entry.id   AF-A0A969D7L7-F1
#
_cell.length_a   1.000
_cell.length_b   1.000
_cell.length_c   1.000
_cell.angle_alpha   90.00
_cell.angle_beta   90.00
_cell.angle_gamma   90.00
#
_symmetry.space_group_name_H-M   'P 1'
#
loop_
_entity.id
_entity.type
_entity.pdbx_description
1 polymer ?
#
loop_
_entity_poly.entity_id
_entity_poly.type
_entity_poly.pdbx_seq_one_letter_code
_entity_poly.pdbx_strand_id
1 'polypeptide(L)'
;MTPIRPSKAMPEPVSFPPVQAFERLQIEDGLLITAERWQQAHNYHRQRQNFHFQSLSRAGIVCGLGVSVIPAPASIEARYRDQRWVQVQAGVAIDPEGNPIVVPQPEAFRIELEPTAGSTEMVFLVVSYVDPDQLRQQPRQAQVREQFRIVETTHPGPLDVELCRLCLTPDTVQLRNALNVFNPLPNEIDLRHRHLAQPRALYSAQVAYLQTGTALDEALSLGLICLLQATEALFPKLQAIAPPTELSAAAIATADLSAFDLFYTPRSALQSLTVDATKTLKTYLQQGGLLLITVDFDETKIDELSALRQELQVALEGLESDTEISAMQQQLTAEIRAIEADIEQQLQNVIQSLQPFAQLVGNPLDGSGQIQAQHPLRLQPFCLLNCQRWLTNRLR
;
A
#
# COMPACT_ATOMS: atom_id res chain seq x y z
N MET A 1 -24.47 24.69 16.62
CA MET A 1 -24.17 23.43 15.91
C MET A 1 -23.57 23.81 14.57
N THR A 2 -22.25 23.79 14.47
CA THR A 2 -21.51 24.17 13.27
C THR A 2 -21.56 23.00 12.28
N PRO A 3 -21.90 23.23 11.00
CA PRO A 3 -22.04 22.14 10.03
C PRO A 3 -20.68 21.48 9.81
N ILE A 4 -20.68 20.14 9.88
CA ILE A 4 -19.59 19.28 9.45
C ILE A 4 -19.37 19.55 7.95
N ARG A 5 -18.22 20.13 7.59
CA ARG A 5 -17.88 20.38 6.19
C ARG A 5 -17.70 19.06 5.43
N PRO A 6 -18.12 18.97 4.16
CA PRO A 6 -17.93 17.78 3.36
C PRO A 6 -16.44 17.54 3.10
N SER A 7 -16.10 16.26 3.22
CA SER A 7 -14.79 15.63 3.08
C SER A 7 -14.07 16.01 1.78
N LYS A 8 -12.75 16.08 1.88
CA LYS A 8 -11.73 16.08 0.82
C LYS A 8 -12.20 15.38 -0.46
N ALA A 9 -11.87 15.94 -1.63
CA ALA A 9 -11.89 15.20 -2.89
C ALA A 9 -10.93 14.00 -2.72
N MET A 10 -11.51 12.80 -2.61
CA MET A 10 -10.74 11.57 -2.45
C MET A 10 -9.96 11.31 -3.75
N PRO A 11 -8.65 11.01 -3.70
CA PRO A 11 -8.00 10.30 -4.80
C PRO A 11 -8.79 9.02 -5.06
N GLU A 12 -9.01 8.65 -6.34
CA GLU A 12 -10.10 7.74 -6.76
C GLU A 12 -10.39 6.64 -5.72
N PRO A 13 -11.56 6.70 -5.06
CA PRO A 13 -11.80 5.96 -3.86
C PRO A 13 -11.81 4.47 -4.16
N VAL A 14 -11.43 3.69 -3.15
CA VAL A 14 -11.90 2.33 -2.96
C VAL A 14 -13.44 2.38 -3.01
N SER A 15 -14.01 2.21 -4.20
CA SER A 15 -15.41 2.53 -4.44
C SER A 15 -16.26 1.54 -3.67
N PHE A 16 -16.90 2.02 -2.59
CA PHE A 16 -17.89 1.24 -1.88
C PHE A 16 -19.09 1.00 -2.81
N PRO A 17 -19.78 -0.14 -2.65
CA PRO A 17 -20.98 -0.38 -3.43
C PRO A 17 -21.99 0.76 -3.20
N PRO A 18 -22.80 1.11 -4.22
CA PRO A 18 -23.75 2.20 -4.11
C PRO A 18 -24.74 1.98 -2.96
N VAL A 19 -25.04 3.04 -2.21
CA VAL A 19 -25.98 3.00 -1.09
C VAL A 19 -27.41 3.02 -1.64
N GLN A 20 -27.86 1.88 -2.16
CA GLN A 20 -29.21 1.69 -2.69
C GLN A 20 -29.94 0.60 -1.89
N ALA A 21 -31.24 0.78 -1.68
CA ALA A 21 -32.07 -0.25 -1.04
C ALA A 21 -32.25 -1.47 -1.96
N PHE A 22 -32.21 -2.67 -1.38
CA PHE A 22 -32.47 -3.90 -2.12
C PHE A 22 -33.96 -4.18 -2.26
N GLU A 23 -34.37 -4.62 -3.44
CA GLU A 23 -35.73 -5.05 -3.74
C GLU A 23 -35.78 -6.58 -3.79
N ARG A 24 -36.71 -7.17 -3.05
CA ARG A 24 -36.93 -8.63 -3.02
C ARG A 24 -38.31 -8.97 -3.55
N LEU A 25 -38.44 -10.17 -4.12
CA LEU A 25 -39.75 -10.72 -4.50
C LEU A 25 -40.63 -10.87 -3.24
N GLN A 26 -41.85 -10.37 -3.32
CA GLN A 26 -42.89 -10.58 -2.31
C GLN A 26 -43.58 -11.93 -2.58
N ILE A 27 -43.59 -12.80 -1.58
CA ILE A 27 -44.15 -14.15 -1.67
C ILE A 27 -45.54 -14.13 -1.06
N GLU A 28 -46.55 -14.49 -1.85
CA GLU A 28 -47.97 -14.53 -1.47
C GLU A 28 -48.63 -15.81 -1.98
N ASP A 29 -49.73 -16.22 -1.36
CA ASP A 29 -50.49 -17.39 -1.80
C ASP A 29 -51.05 -17.18 -3.20
N GLY A 30 -50.89 -18.20 -4.06
CA GLY A 30 -51.27 -18.12 -5.47
C GLY A 30 -50.24 -17.45 -6.37
N LEU A 31 -49.06 -17.05 -5.85
CA LEU A 31 -47.97 -16.54 -6.68
C LEU A 31 -47.47 -17.63 -7.64
N LEU A 32 -47.63 -17.42 -8.94
CA LEU A 32 -47.06 -18.29 -9.97
C LEU A 32 -45.52 -18.21 -9.95
N ILE A 33 -44.85 -19.34 -9.79
CA ILE A 33 -43.39 -19.46 -9.88
C ILE A 33 -42.99 -19.66 -11.34
N THR A 34 -42.57 -18.58 -11.98
CA THR A 34 -41.99 -18.60 -13.33
C THR A 34 -40.47 -18.62 -13.27
N ALA A 35 -39.80 -19.03 -14.35
CA ALA A 35 -38.34 -18.99 -14.45
C ALA A 35 -37.78 -17.58 -14.20
N GLU A 36 -38.46 -16.55 -14.69
CA GLU A 36 -38.11 -15.14 -14.47
C GLU A 36 -38.15 -14.76 -12.98
N ARG A 37 -39.23 -15.10 -12.27
CA ARG A 37 -39.36 -14.83 -10.82
C ARG A 37 -38.34 -15.62 -10.00
N TRP A 38 -38.05 -16.84 -10.41
CA TRP A 38 -37.01 -17.65 -9.80
C TRP A 38 -35.62 -17.03 -9.99
N GLN A 39 -35.31 -16.58 -11.21
CA GLN A 39 -34.07 -15.85 -11.52
C GLN A 39 -33.97 -14.56 -10.71
N GLN A 40 -35.05 -13.79 -10.61
CA GLN A 40 -35.09 -12.57 -9.82
C GLN A 40 -34.76 -12.83 -8.34
N ALA A 41 -35.33 -13.89 -7.75
CA ALA A 41 -35.01 -14.29 -6.37
C ALA A 41 -33.53 -14.68 -6.20
N HIS A 42 -32.95 -15.41 -7.14
CA HIS A 42 -31.52 -15.81 -7.10
C HIS A 42 -30.59 -14.60 -7.28
N ASN A 43 -30.92 -13.72 -8.22
CA ASN A 43 -30.19 -12.48 -8.44
C ASN A 43 -30.19 -11.59 -7.19
N TYR A 44 -31.31 -11.51 -6.45
CA TYR A 44 -31.35 -10.79 -5.17
C TYR A 44 -30.35 -11.36 -4.15
N HIS A 45 -30.27 -12.69 -4.04
CA HIS A 45 -29.29 -13.33 -3.15
C HIS A 45 -27.85 -13.08 -3.58
N ARG A 46 -27.56 -13.20 -4.89
CA ARG A 46 -26.24 -12.89 -5.47
C ARG A 46 -25.85 -11.43 -5.20
N GLN A 47 -26.75 -10.48 -5.48
CA GLN A 47 -26.53 -9.06 -5.21
C GLN A 47 -26.22 -8.78 -3.73
N ARG A 48 -26.95 -9.39 -2.80
CA ARG A 48 -26.67 -9.22 -1.36
C ARG A 48 -25.34 -9.81 -0.93
N GLN A 49 -24.96 -10.96 -1.48
CA GLN A 49 -23.66 -11.59 -1.22
C GLN A 49 -22.52 -10.71 -1.76
N ASN A 50 -22.63 -10.26 -3.01
CA ASN A 50 -21.66 -9.39 -3.66
C ASN A 50 -21.53 -8.06 -2.90
N PHE A 51 -22.64 -7.44 -2.52
CA PHE A 51 -22.62 -6.21 -1.71
C PHE A 51 -21.92 -6.42 -0.37
N HIS A 52 -22.18 -7.54 0.32
CA HIS A 52 -21.51 -7.84 1.58
C HIS A 52 -20.00 -7.97 1.40
N PHE A 53 -19.56 -8.70 0.38
CA PHE A 53 -18.16 -8.83 0.04
C PHE A 53 -17.54 -7.47 -0.30
N GLN A 54 -18.13 -6.73 -1.23
CA GLN A 54 -17.65 -5.40 -1.64
C GLN A 54 -17.63 -4.39 -0.49
N SER A 55 -18.48 -4.55 0.52
CA SER A 55 -18.49 -3.66 1.68
C SER A 55 -17.33 -3.93 2.64
N LEU A 56 -16.85 -5.17 2.72
CA LEU A 56 -15.94 -5.62 3.78
C LEU A 56 -14.59 -6.12 3.29
N SER A 57 -14.49 -6.48 2.02
CA SER A 57 -13.34 -7.18 1.44
C SER A 57 -12.86 -6.51 0.15
N ARG A 58 -11.58 -6.73 -0.15
CA ARG A 58 -10.95 -6.44 -1.42
C ARG A 58 -10.84 -7.75 -2.21
N ALA A 59 -11.07 -7.63 -3.51
CA ALA A 59 -10.88 -8.71 -4.48
C ALA A 59 -9.44 -9.22 -4.51
N GLY A 60 -9.28 -10.45 -4.96
CA GLY A 60 -7.99 -11.10 -5.08
C GLY A 60 -8.05 -12.61 -4.90
N ILE A 61 -6.87 -13.20 -4.76
CA ILE A 61 -6.68 -14.64 -4.61
C ILE A 61 -6.97 -15.04 -3.16
N VAL A 62 -7.89 -15.98 -2.97
CA VAL A 62 -8.24 -16.54 -1.66
C VAL A 62 -7.26 -17.65 -1.29
N CYS A 63 -7.02 -18.59 -2.22
CA CYS A 63 -6.07 -19.68 -2.04
C CYS A 63 -5.64 -20.28 -3.39
N GLY A 64 -4.47 -20.90 -3.42
CA GLY A 64 -3.96 -21.57 -4.63
C GLY A 64 -3.59 -20.59 -5.75
N LEU A 65 -3.95 -20.94 -6.99
CA LEU A 65 -3.70 -20.15 -8.20
C LEU A 65 -2.21 -19.77 -8.39
N GLY A 66 -1.31 -20.64 -7.96
CA GLY A 66 0.12 -20.49 -8.21
C GLY A 66 0.42 -20.68 -9.70
N VAL A 67 1.44 -20.00 -10.21
CA VAL A 67 1.87 -20.11 -11.62
C VAL A 67 3.30 -20.63 -11.67
N SER A 68 3.56 -21.61 -12.53
CA SER A 68 4.90 -22.17 -12.74
C SER A 68 5.12 -22.52 -14.20
N VAL A 69 6.33 -22.35 -14.72
CA VAL A 69 6.72 -22.82 -16.05
C VAL A 69 6.66 -24.35 -16.12
N ILE A 70 6.09 -24.87 -17.19
CA ILE A 70 6.03 -26.32 -17.48
C ILE A 70 6.53 -26.59 -18.91
N PRO A 71 6.98 -27.82 -19.24
CA PRO A 71 7.12 -28.22 -20.62
C PRO A 71 5.77 -28.23 -21.33
N ALA A 72 5.78 -28.06 -22.66
CA ALA A 72 4.58 -28.19 -23.47
C ALA A 72 3.91 -29.56 -23.28
N PRO A 73 2.58 -29.64 -23.10
CA PRO A 73 1.88 -30.91 -22.93
C PRO A 73 2.15 -31.87 -24.11
N ALA A 74 2.29 -33.16 -23.81
CA ALA A 74 2.68 -34.16 -24.81
C ALA A 74 1.69 -34.28 -25.99
N SER A 75 0.41 -33.95 -25.76
CA SER A 75 -0.66 -33.96 -26.75
C SER A 75 -0.60 -32.80 -27.75
N ILE A 76 0.23 -31.78 -27.50
CA ILE A 76 0.31 -30.58 -28.34
C ILE A 76 1.31 -30.78 -29.49
N GLU A 77 0.95 -30.21 -30.65
CA GLU A 77 1.76 -30.22 -31.88
C GLU A 77 3.17 -29.65 -31.66
N ALA A 78 4.16 -30.22 -32.34
CA ALA A 78 5.58 -29.88 -32.15
C ALA A 78 5.88 -28.37 -32.33
N ARG A 79 5.16 -27.67 -33.22
CA ARG A 79 5.34 -26.23 -33.47
C ARG A 79 5.05 -25.35 -32.25
N TYR A 80 4.28 -25.85 -31.29
CA TYR A 80 3.94 -25.13 -30.06
C TYR A 80 4.78 -25.60 -28.87
N ARG A 81 5.86 -26.38 -29.07
CA ARG A 81 6.78 -26.82 -28.01
C ARG A 81 7.96 -25.86 -27.84
N ASP A 82 7.63 -24.59 -27.65
CA ASP A 82 8.54 -23.43 -27.67
C ASP A 82 8.96 -22.93 -26.29
N GLN A 83 8.74 -23.71 -25.22
CA GLN A 83 9.04 -23.35 -23.82
C GLN A 83 8.31 -22.10 -23.32
N ARG A 84 7.10 -21.86 -23.86
CA ARG A 84 6.22 -20.74 -23.46
C ARG A 84 5.00 -21.20 -22.66
N TRP A 85 5.10 -22.36 -22.05
CA TRP A 85 4.00 -22.98 -21.32
C TRP A 85 4.13 -22.71 -19.83
N VAL A 86 3.02 -22.28 -19.25
CA VAL A 86 2.84 -22.14 -17.81
C VAL A 86 1.69 -23.02 -17.36
N GLN A 87 1.71 -23.40 -16.10
CA GLN A 87 0.60 -24.06 -15.43
C GLN A 87 0.06 -23.15 -14.34
N VAL A 88 -1.24 -22.89 -14.40
CA VAL A 88 -1.98 -22.27 -13.31
C VAL A 88 -2.52 -23.39 -12.43
N GLN A 89 -2.10 -23.42 -11.17
CA GLN A 89 -2.56 -24.41 -10.19
C GLN A 89 -4.03 -24.17 -9.81
N ALA A 90 -4.70 -25.23 -9.34
CA ALA A 90 -6.05 -25.12 -8.81
C ALA A 90 -6.12 -24.08 -7.66
N GLY A 91 -7.27 -23.43 -7.52
CA GLY A 91 -7.47 -22.42 -6.49
C GLY A 91 -8.73 -21.60 -6.66
N VAL A 92 -8.85 -20.58 -5.82
CA VAL A 92 -10.01 -19.69 -5.74
C VAL A 92 -9.55 -18.25 -5.69
N ALA A 93 -10.21 -17.40 -6.49
CA ALA A 93 -10.14 -15.96 -6.39
C ALA A 93 -11.56 -15.38 -6.28
N ILE A 94 -11.65 -14.10 -5.95
CA ILE A 94 -12.90 -13.33 -5.99
C ILE A 94 -12.61 -12.05 -6.75
N ASP A 95 -13.42 -11.74 -7.76
CA ASP A 95 -13.27 -10.52 -8.56
C ASP A 95 -13.75 -9.25 -7.81
N PRO A 96 -13.49 -8.04 -8.35
CA PRO A 96 -13.98 -6.77 -7.79
C PRO A 96 -15.50 -6.64 -7.64
N GLU A 97 -16.28 -7.45 -8.38
CA GLU A 97 -17.73 -7.52 -8.23
C GLU A 97 -18.19 -8.47 -7.12
N GLY A 98 -17.29 -9.25 -6.53
CA GLY A 98 -17.59 -10.24 -5.51
C GLY A 98 -17.94 -11.62 -6.08
N ASN A 99 -17.75 -11.84 -7.38
CA ASN A 99 -18.00 -13.13 -8.01
C ASN A 99 -16.84 -14.09 -7.72
N PRO A 100 -17.12 -15.33 -7.25
CA PRO A 100 -16.09 -16.33 -7.04
C PRO A 100 -15.58 -16.88 -8.37
N ILE A 101 -14.25 -16.98 -8.49
CA ILE A 101 -13.56 -17.59 -9.62
C ILE A 101 -12.91 -18.87 -9.11
N VAL A 102 -13.41 -20.03 -9.54
CA VAL A 102 -12.93 -21.34 -9.09
C VAL A 102 -12.21 -22.04 -10.24
N VAL A 103 -10.90 -22.24 -10.08
CA VAL A 103 -10.08 -23.07 -10.97
C VAL A 103 -9.95 -24.45 -10.30
N PRO A 104 -10.73 -25.45 -10.72
CA PRO A 104 -10.87 -26.71 -9.98
C PRO A 104 -9.68 -27.66 -10.14
N GLN A 105 -8.93 -27.53 -11.24
CA GLN A 105 -7.80 -28.38 -11.60
C GLN A 105 -6.71 -27.52 -12.23
N PRO A 106 -5.44 -27.96 -12.22
CA PRO A 106 -4.37 -27.24 -12.87
C PRO A 106 -4.60 -27.10 -14.39
N GLU A 107 -4.47 -25.90 -14.91
CA GLU A 107 -4.66 -25.58 -16.33
C GLU A 107 -3.33 -25.22 -16.99
N ALA A 108 -3.02 -25.87 -18.12
CA ALA A 108 -1.86 -25.53 -18.93
C ALA A 108 -2.21 -24.40 -19.89
N PHE A 109 -1.42 -23.33 -19.88
CA PHE A 109 -1.63 -22.14 -20.70
C PHE A 109 -0.35 -21.82 -21.48
N ARG A 110 -0.46 -21.53 -22.77
CA ARG A 110 0.66 -21.08 -23.60
C ARG A 110 0.60 -19.58 -23.74
N ILE A 111 1.70 -18.90 -23.44
CA ILE A 111 1.84 -17.47 -23.72
C ILE A 111 1.97 -17.30 -25.24
N GLU A 112 1.13 -16.47 -25.86
CA GLU A 112 1.08 -16.28 -27.32
C GLU A 112 1.89 -15.07 -27.77
N LEU A 113 1.89 -13.95 -27.01
CA LEU A 113 2.56 -12.70 -27.39
C LEU A 113 4.07 -12.83 -27.63
N GLU A 114 4.51 -12.59 -28.87
CA GLU A 114 5.93 -12.50 -29.23
C GLU A 114 6.37 -11.03 -29.33
N PRO A 115 7.34 -10.58 -28.52
CA PRO A 115 7.87 -9.23 -28.61
C PRO A 115 8.48 -8.96 -29.99
N THR A 116 8.31 -7.73 -30.48
CA THR A 116 8.96 -7.30 -31.71
C THR A 116 10.46 -7.09 -31.45
N ALA A 117 11.31 -7.25 -32.47
CA ALA A 117 12.74 -7.00 -32.35
C ALA A 117 13.02 -5.61 -31.76
N GLY A 118 13.78 -5.56 -30.66
CA GLY A 118 14.11 -4.34 -29.94
C GLY A 118 13.02 -3.78 -29.01
N SER A 119 11.84 -4.43 -28.89
CA SER A 119 10.81 -4.06 -27.91
C SER A 119 10.80 -5.01 -26.72
N THR A 120 10.51 -4.47 -25.54
CA THR A 120 10.23 -5.25 -24.33
C THR A 120 8.76 -5.06 -24.00
N GLU A 121 8.02 -6.16 -23.88
CA GLU A 121 6.57 -6.12 -23.66
C GLU A 121 6.23 -6.68 -22.28
N MET A 122 5.33 -6.00 -21.56
CA MET A 122 4.79 -6.50 -20.30
C MET A 122 3.49 -7.25 -20.58
N VAL A 123 3.45 -8.53 -20.20
CA VAL A 123 2.27 -9.39 -20.28
C VAL A 123 1.76 -9.71 -18.90
N PHE A 124 0.45 -9.68 -18.75
CA PHE A 124 -0.27 -10.08 -17.55
C PHE A 124 -1.01 -11.37 -17.84
N LEU A 125 -0.85 -12.36 -16.95
CA LEU A 125 -1.72 -13.52 -16.93
C LEU A 125 -2.81 -13.25 -15.90
N VAL A 126 -4.07 -13.27 -16.34
CA VAL A 126 -5.22 -12.95 -15.50
C VAL A 126 -6.25 -14.08 -15.50
N VAL A 127 -7.07 -14.13 -14.45
CA VAL A 127 -8.25 -14.99 -14.38
C VAL A 127 -9.49 -14.16 -14.13
N SER A 128 -10.60 -14.49 -14.80
CA SER A 128 -11.86 -13.74 -14.72
C SER A 128 -13.06 -14.69 -14.59
N TYR A 129 -14.10 -14.22 -13.90
CA TYR A 129 -15.39 -14.91 -13.83
C TYR A 129 -16.11 -14.84 -15.19
N VAL A 130 -16.79 -15.91 -15.59
CA VAL A 130 -17.63 -15.95 -16.79
C VAL A 130 -19.04 -16.35 -16.36
N ASP A 131 -19.97 -15.39 -16.47
CA ASP A 131 -21.38 -15.69 -16.24
C ASP A 131 -21.86 -16.63 -17.35
N PRO A 132 -22.26 -17.87 -17.00
CA PRO A 132 -22.67 -18.82 -18.00
C PRO A 132 -23.89 -18.32 -18.78
N ASP A 133 -24.80 -17.55 -18.17
CA ASP A 133 -26.04 -17.07 -18.82
C ASP A 133 -25.76 -16.13 -20.01
N GLN A 134 -24.55 -15.55 -20.09
CA GLN A 134 -24.10 -14.72 -21.20
C GLN A 134 -23.53 -15.53 -22.39
N LEU A 135 -23.35 -16.84 -22.24
CA LEU A 135 -22.79 -17.69 -23.28
C LEU A 135 -23.87 -18.08 -24.30
N ARG A 136 -23.65 -17.67 -25.56
CA ARG A 136 -24.58 -17.85 -26.69
C ARG A 136 -24.95 -19.31 -27.01
N GLN A 137 -24.22 -20.29 -26.48
CA GLN A 137 -24.37 -21.71 -26.78
C GLN A 137 -24.40 -22.54 -25.49
N GLN A 138 -25.46 -22.39 -24.70
CA GLN A 138 -25.72 -23.36 -23.63
C GLN A 138 -26.58 -24.51 -24.16
N PRO A 139 -26.13 -25.77 -24.09
CA PRO A 139 -27.06 -26.89 -24.15
C PRO A 139 -28.07 -26.75 -23.00
N ARG A 140 -29.36 -27.09 -23.25
CA ARG A 140 -30.40 -27.16 -22.19
C ARG A 140 -29.99 -28.21 -21.16
N GLN A 141 -29.21 -27.81 -20.17
CA GLN A 141 -28.81 -28.64 -19.05
C GLN A 141 -29.59 -28.18 -17.82
N ALA A 142 -30.01 -29.14 -16.99
CA ALA A 142 -30.72 -28.84 -15.74
C ALA A 142 -29.79 -28.21 -14.67
N GLN A 143 -28.47 -28.33 -14.87
CA GLN A 143 -27.45 -27.76 -14.00
C GLN A 143 -26.45 -27.00 -14.86
N VAL A 144 -26.19 -25.75 -14.48
CA VAL A 144 -25.20 -24.89 -15.12
C VAL A 144 -24.06 -24.69 -14.14
N ARG A 145 -22.84 -24.99 -14.58
CA ARG A 145 -21.63 -24.77 -13.79
C ARG A 145 -21.07 -23.39 -14.11
N GLU A 146 -20.73 -22.63 -13.08
CA GLU A 146 -19.99 -21.37 -13.21
C GLU A 146 -18.66 -21.61 -13.93
N GLN A 147 -18.29 -20.67 -14.80
CA GLN A 147 -17.09 -20.79 -15.63
C GLN A 147 -16.08 -19.71 -15.26
N PHE A 148 -14.82 -19.98 -15.61
CA PHE A 148 -13.73 -19.04 -15.50
C PHE A 148 -13.01 -18.95 -16.84
N ARG A 149 -12.21 -17.91 -17.01
CA ARG A 149 -11.32 -17.76 -18.16
C ARG A 149 -9.94 -17.34 -17.67
N ILE A 150 -8.90 -17.98 -18.21
CA ILE A 150 -7.51 -17.55 -18.07
C ILE A 150 -7.12 -16.90 -19.39
N VAL A 151 -6.54 -15.70 -19.33
CA VAL A 151 -6.19 -14.90 -20.53
C VAL A 151 -4.85 -14.23 -20.31
N GLU A 152 -4.07 -14.12 -21.38
CA GLU A 152 -2.96 -13.17 -21.42
C GLU A 152 -3.40 -11.82 -21.98
N THR A 153 -2.95 -10.73 -21.38
CA THR A 153 -3.30 -9.37 -21.81
C THR A 153 -2.14 -8.43 -21.53
N THR A 154 -2.05 -7.32 -22.26
CA THR A 154 -1.16 -6.19 -21.94
C THR A 154 -1.86 -5.14 -21.07
N HIS A 155 -3.20 -5.22 -20.95
CA HIS A 155 -4.04 -4.32 -20.17
C HIS A 155 -5.11 -5.12 -19.43
N PRO A 156 -4.89 -5.47 -18.15
CA PRO A 156 -5.89 -6.11 -17.31
C PRO A 156 -7.19 -5.30 -17.24
N GLY A 157 -8.33 -5.96 -17.38
CA GLY A 157 -9.65 -5.37 -17.23
C GLY A 157 -10.04 -5.14 -15.76
N PRO A 158 -11.13 -4.40 -15.52
CA PRO A 158 -11.56 -4.05 -14.17
C PRO A 158 -12.08 -5.23 -13.34
N LEU A 159 -12.41 -6.37 -13.96
CA LEU A 159 -12.87 -7.60 -13.29
C LEU A 159 -11.80 -8.69 -13.22
N ASP A 160 -10.62 -8.42 -13.75
CA ASP A 160 -9.56 -9.40 -13.85
C ASP A 160 -8.81 -9.53 -12.53
N VAL A 161 -8.49 -10.77 -12.14
CA VAL A 161 -7.59 -11.05 -11.03
C VAL A 161 -6.23 -11.44 -11.61
N GLU A 162 -5.22 -10.62 -11.33
CA GLU A 162 -3.84 -10.84 -11.78
C GLU A 162 -3.21 -12.07 -11.10
N LEU A 163 -2.69 -12.99 -11.91
CA LEU A 163 -2.00 -14.19 -11.45
C LEU A 163 -0.47 -14.03 -11.46
N CYS A 164 0.07 -13.39 -12.50
CA CYS A 164 1.49 -13.06 -12.61
C CYS A 164 1.74 -12.04 -13.74
N ARG A 165 2.95 -11.46 -13.76
CA ARG A 165 3.47 -10.66 -14.88
C ARG A 165 4.65 -11.35 -15.54
N LEU A 166 4.88 -11.01 -16.80
CA LEU A 166 6.00 -11.46 -17.60
C LEU A 166 6.56 -10.27 -18.36
N CYS A 167 7.87 -10.01 -18.17
CA CYS A 167 8.60 -9.03 -18.97
C CYS A 167 9.26 -9.77 -20.13
N LEU A 168 8.66 -9.75 -21.31
CA LEU A 168 9.12 -10.53 -22.45
C LEU A 168 10.11 -9.75 -23.30
N THR A 169 11.22 -10.40 -23.68
CA THR A 169 12.25 -9.84 -24.57
C THR A 169 12.43 -10.70 -25.83
N PRO A 170 12.83 -10.09 -26.97
CA PRO A 170 12.78 -10.74 -28.28
C PRO A 170 13.88 -11.80 -28.48
N ASP A 171 14.97 -11.73 -27.71
CA ASP A 171 16.15 -12.57 -27.94
C ASP A 171 15.90 -14.04 -27.57
N THR A 172 15.08 -14.29 -26.55
CA THR A 172 14.71 -15.65 -26.09
C THR A 172 13.36 -15.62 -25.36
N VAL A 173 12.25 -15.90 -26.04
CA VAL A 173 10.91 -15.99 -25.39
C VAL A 173 10.76 -17.26 -24.52
N GLN A 174 11.86 -17.91 -24.14
CA GLN A 174 11.84 -19.07 -23.27
C GLN A 174 11.53 -18.63 -21.84
N LEU A 175 10.40 -19.10 -21.32
CA LEU A 175 9.97 -18.75 -19.98
C LEU A 175 10.75 -19.54 -18.93
N ARG A 176 11.04 -18.90 -17.80
CA ARG A 176 11.69 -19.52 -16.64
C ARG A 176 10.98 -19.15 -15.34
N ASN A 177 11.11 -20.00 -14.34
CA ASN A 177 10.74 -19.60 -12.98
C ASN A 177 11.84 -18.67 -12.45
N ALA A 178 11.46 -17.60 -11.75
CA ALA A 178 12.43 -16.67 -11.19
C ALA A 178 13.34 -17.35 -10.16
N LEU A 179 14.65 -17.22 -10.32
CA LEU A 179 15.62 -17.70 -9.32
C LEU A 179 15.57 -16.84 -8.04
N ASN A 180 15.37 -15.53 -8.21
CA ASN A 180 15.15 -14.60 -7.12
C ASN A 180 13.74 -13.98 -7.26
N VAL A 181 12.81 -14.44 -6.43
CA VAL A 181 11.41 -13.99 -6.45
C VAL A 181 11.23 -12.50 -6.17
N PHE A 182 12.21 -11.85 -5.53
CA PHE A 182 12.16 -10.41 -5.24
C PHE A 182 12.66 -9.55 -6.39
N ASN A 183 13.41 -10.14 -7.34
CA ASN A 183 13.94 -9.45 -8.51
C ASN A 183 13.92 -10.38 -9.75
N PRO A 184 12.72 -10.68 -10.28
CA PRO A 184 12.57 -11.50 -11.47
C PRO A 184 13.19 -10.82 -12.70
N LEU A 185 13.93 -11.58 -13.48
CA LEU A 185 14.59 -11.12 -14.70
C LEU A 185 13.64 -11.19 -15.92
N PRO A 186 14.02 -10.61 -17.08
CA PRO A 186 13.27 -10.80 -18.30
C PRO A 186 13.05 -12.28 -18.65
N ASN A 187 11.86 -12.58 -19.14
CA ASN A 187 11.30 -13.91 -19.41
C ASN A 187 11.18 -14.81 -18.16
N GLU A 188 11.24 -14.25 -16.95
CA GLU A 188 10.90 -14.95 -15.71
C GLU A 188 9.50 -14.58 -15.20
N ILE A 189 8.83 -15.53 -14.54
CA ILE A 189 7.53 -15.29 -13.90
C ILE A 189 7.70 -14.33 -12.71
N ASP A 190 7.01 -13.19 -12.74
CA ASP A 190 6.89 -12.25 -11.64
C ASP A 190 5.58 -12.48 -10.86
N LEU A 191 5.69 -12.93 -9.61
CA LEU A 191 4.57 -13.20 -8.71
C LEU A 191 4.35 -12.09 -7.66
N ARG A 192 5.19 -11.04 -7.63
CA ARG A 192 5.19 -10.03 -6.56
C ARG A 192 3.91 -9.20 -6.49
N HIS A 193 3.20 -9.11 -7.62
CA HIS A 193 2.01 -8.27 -7.78
C HIS A 193 0.68 -9.02 -7.58
N ARG A 194 0.74 -10.29 -7.14
CA ARG A 194 -0.45 -11.08 -6.80
C ARG A 194 -1.15 -10.48 -5.60
N HIS A 195 -2.38 -10.01 -5.80
CA HIS A 195 -3.21 -9.50 -4.71
C HIS A 195 -3.98 -10.64 -4.05
N LEU A 196 -3.79 -10.82 -2.75
CA LEU A 196 -4.62 -11.72 -1.95
C LEU A 196 -5.94 -11.03 -1.60
N ALA A 197 -7.01 -11.82 -1.53
CA ALA A 197 -8.26 -11.36 -0.96
C ALA A 197 -8.04 -11.02 0.52
N GLN A 198 -8.40 -9.80 0.92
CA GLN A 198 -8.13 -9.27 2.25
C GLN A 198 -9.26 -8.34 2.71
N PRO A 199 -9.35 -8.00 4.01
CA PRO A 199 -10.27 -6.97 4.47
C PRO A 199 -10.09 -5.67 3.69
N ARG A 200 -11.19 -5.01 3.37
CA ARG A 200 -11.18 -3.74 2.66
C ARG A 200 -10.61 -2.65 3.57
N ALA A 201 -9.68 -1.87 3.04
CA ALA A 201 -9.22 -0.66 3.69
C ALA A 201 -10.37 0.35 3.80
N LEU A 202 -10.51 0.97 4.96
CA LEU A 202 -11.54 1.98 5.23
C LEU A 202 -11.06 3.39 4.88
N TYR A 203 -9.75 3.55 4.71
CA TYR A 203 -9.10 4.83 4.52
C TYR A 203 -7.97 4.69 3.50
N SER A 204 -7.74 5.74 2.74
CA SER A 204 -6.59 5.89 1.85
C SER A 204 -5.64 6.95 2.40
N ALA A 205 -4.33 6.77 2.21
CA ALA A 205 -3.33 7.79 2.45
C ALA A 205 -2.50 8.05 1.19
N GLN A 206 -2.44 9.31 0.76
CA GLN A 206 -1.56 9.73 -0.33
C GLN A 206 -0.35 10.51 0.22
N VAL A 207 0.84 10.13 -0.24
CA VAL A 207 2.11 10.73 0.21
C VAL A 207 2.77 11.46 -0.94
N ALA A 208 3.22 12.68 -0.69
CA ALA A 208 4.11 13.42 -1.58
C ALA A 208 5.44 13.69 -0.89
N TYR A 209 6.50 13.89 -1.68
CA TYR A 209 7.78 14.33 -1.14
C TYR A 209 8.48 15.39 -2.00
N LEU A 210 9.34 16.20 -1.37
CA LEU A 210 10.17 17.18 -2.05
C LEU A 210 11.41 16.52 -2.66
N GLN A 211 11.51 16.59 -3.99
CA GLN A 211 12.69 16.14 -4.74
C GLN A 211 13.87 17.09 -4.53
N THR A 212 15.05 16.55 -4.26
CA THR A 212 16.28 17.32 -3.98
C THR A 212 17.26 17.38 -5.15
N GLY A 213 17.07 16.53 -6.17
CA GLY A 213 17.99 16.35 -7.29
C GLY A 213 19.24 15.54 -6.96
N THR A 214 19.24 14.83 -5.83
CA THR A 214 20.40 14.06 -5.35
C THR A 214 20.18 12.55 -5.51
N ALA A 215 21.27 11.76 -5.47
CA ALA A 215 21.17 10.29 -5.46
C ALA A 215 20.35 9.75 -4.27
N LEU A 216 20.15 10.55 -3.22
CA LEU A 216 19.31 10.21 -2.08
C LEU A 216 17.82 10.16 -2.45
N ASP A 217 17.38 10.85 -3.51
CA ASP A 217 15.97 10.84 -3.93
C ASP A 217 15.52 9.44 -4.38
N GLU A 218 16.38 8.68 -5.05
CA GLU A 218 16.08 7.32 -5.50
C GLU A 218 15.93 6.37 -4.31
N ALA A 219 16.86 6.44 -3.36
CA ALA A 219 16.80 5.66 -2.12
C ALA A 219 15.58 6.02 -1.28
N LEU A 220 15.25 7.32 -1.18
CA LEU A 220 14.07 7.81 -0.49
C LEU A 220 12.78 7.32 -1.15
N SER A 221 12.68 7.45 -2.48
CA SER A 221 11.51 7.01 -3.25
C SER A 221 11.27 5.52 -3.04
N LEU A 222 12.33 4.70 -3.16
CA LEU A 222 12.26 3.26 -2.91
C LEU A 222 11.85 2.95 -1.46
N GLY A 223 12.46 3.62 -0.48
CA GLY A 223 12.13 3.44 0.94
C GLY A 223 10.67 3.78 1.25
N LEU A 224 10.16 4.89 0.69
CA LEU A 224 8.75 5.27 0.82
C LEU A 224 7.84 4.26 0.12
N ILE A 225 8.17 3.80 -1.10
CA ILE A 225 7.40 2.76 -1.79
C ILE A 225 7.29 1.50 -0.92
N CYS A 226 8.40 1.02 -0.37
CA CYS A 226 8.41 -0.14 0.52
C CYS A 226 7.57 0.09 1.78
N LEU A 227 7.65 1.27 2.40
CA LEU A 227 6.85 1.62 3.57
C LEU A 227 5.34 1.65 3.25
N LEU A 228 4.96 2.28 2.14
CA LEU A 228 3.56 2.36 1.70
C LEU A 228 3.02 0.95 1.39
N GLN A 229 3.81 0.10 0.74
CA GLN A 229 3.44 -1.30 0.50
C GLN A 229 3.29 -2.11 1.80
N ALA A 230 4.20 -1.92 2.76
CA ALA A 230 4.14 -2.60 4.06
C ALA A 230 2.97 -2.10 4.94
N THR A 231 2.46 -0.90 4.69
CA THR A 231 1.39 -0.28 5.50
C THR A 231 0.11 -1.13 5.50
N GLU A 232 -0.27 -1.74 4.37
CA GLU A 232 -1.46 -2.60 4.31
C GLU A 232 -1.34 -3.82 5.24
N ALA A 233 -0.13 -4.39 5.37
CA ALA A 233 0.13 -5.52 6.27
C ALA A 233 0.15 -5.10 7.74
N LEU A 234 0.72 -3.93 8.05
CA LEU A 234 0.82 -3.39 9.41
C LEU A 234 -0.52 -2.86 9.94
N PHE A 235 -1.33 -2.28 9.06
CA PHE A 235 -2.62 -1.70 9.40
C PHE A 235 -3.63 -1.87 8.25
N PRO A 236 -4.31 -3.03 8.15
CA PRO A 236 -5.19 -3.38 7.03
C PRO A 236 -6.37 -2.42 6.77
N LYS A 237 -6.68 -1.54 7.72
CA LYS A 237 -7.72 -0.51 7.56
C LYS A 237 -7.25 0.70 6.76
N LEU A 238 -5.95 0.86 6.53
CA LEU A 238 -5.36 1.95 5.75
C LEU A 238 -4.69 1.38 4.50
N GLN A 239 -5.07 1.92 3.36
CA GLN A 239 -4.40 1.69 2.09
C GLN A 239 -3.53 2.89 1.77
N ALA A 240 -2.25 2.67 1.58
CA ALA A 240 -1.36 3.69 1.07
C ALA A 240 -1.36 3.69 -0.46
N ILE A 241 -1.46 4.86 -1.07
CA ILE A 241 -1.40 5.02 -2.53
C ILE A 241 0.08 5.10 -2.92
N ALA A 242 0.56 4.11 -3.68
CA ALA A 242 1.92 4.03 -4.20
C ALA A 242 1.93 4.10 -5.74
N PRO A 243 2.98 4.66 -6.37
CA PRO A 243 4.15 5.29 -5.75
C PRO A 243 3.83 6.65 -5.10
N PRO A 244 4.68 7.15 -4.18
CA PRO A 244 4.53 8.51 -3.66
C PRO A 244 4.70 9.53 -4.78
N THR A 245 4.08 10.70 -4.64
CA THR A 245 4.17 11.76 -5.66
C THR A 245 5.42 12.62 -5.43
N GLU A 246 6.29 12.66 -6.42
CA GLU A 246 7.50 13.49 -6.40
C GLU A 246 7.16 14.94 -6.81
N LEU A 247 7.57 15.91 -6.00
CA LEU A 247 7.33 17.33 -6.28
C LEU A 247 8.63 18.13 -6.16
N SER A 248 8.94 18.93 -7.17
CA SER A 248 10.02 19.92 -7.09
C SER A 248 9.57 21.17 -6.33
N ALA A 249 10.52 21.97 -5.83
CA ALA A 249 10.21 23.23 -5.16
C ALA A 249 9.35 24.18 -6.02
N ALA A 250 9.56 24.20 -7.34
CA ALA A 250 8.73 24.99 -8.26
C ALA A 250 7.33 24.39 -8.44
N ALA A 251 7.20 23.05 -8.49
CA ALA A 251 5.91 22.39 -8.61
C ALA A 251 5.03 22.60 -7.37
N ILE A 252 5.61 22.64 -6.17
CA ILE A 252 4.87 22.92 -4.92
C ILE A 252 4.18 24.28 -4.96
N ALA A 253 4.76 25.29 -5.62
CA ALA A 253 4.17 26.62 -5.70
C ALA A 253 2.79 26.63 -6.38
N THR A 254 2.53 25.67 -7.28
CA THR A 254 1.28 25.59 -8.07
C THR A 254 0.48 24.30 -7.82
N ALA A 255 1.03 23.33 -7.09
CA ALA A 255 0.36 22.07 -6.80
C ALA A 255 -0.83 22.22 -5.84
N ASP A 256 -1.86 21.40 -6.06
CA ASP A 256 -2.92 21.20 -5.08
C ASP A 256 -2.46 20.21 -4.01
N LEU A 257 -1.81 20.73 -2.95
CA LEU A 257 -1.34 19.88 -1.86
C LEU A 257 -2.49 19.25 -1.05
N SER A 258 -3.74 19.70 -1.21
CA SER A 258 -4.88 19.14 -0.47
C SER A 258 -5.21 17.70 -0.88
N ALA A 259 -4.70 17.26 -2.03
CA ALA A 259 -4.74 15.87 -2.48
C ALA A 259 -3.88 14.93 -1.62
N PHE A 260 -2.90 15.45 -0.87
CA PHE A 260 -1.96 14.63 -0.09
C PHE A 260 -2.29 14.63 1.40
N ASP A 261 -2.22 13.46 2.04
CA ASP A 261 -2.40 13.31 3.48
C ASP A 261 -1.11 13.55 4.26
N LEU A 262 0.03 13.29 3.62
CA LEU A 262 1.36 13.50 4.18
C LEU A 262 2.28 14.11 3.11
N PHE A 263 2.98 15.17 3.49
CA PHE A 263 4.10 15.72 2.74
C PHE A 263 5.41 15.43 3.47
N TYR A 264 6.36 14.79 2.81
CA TYR A 264 7.68 14.45 3.34
C TYR A 264 8.75 15.38 2.76
N THR A 265 9.69 15.83 3.59
CA THR A 265 10.89 16.52 3.10
C THR A 265 12.06 16.31 4.04
N PRO A 266 13.27 16.03 3.54
CA PRO A 266 14.46 16.17 4.36
C PRO A 266 14.68 17.65 4.68
N ARG A 267 15.27 17.93 5.84
CA ARG A 267 15.58 19.29 6.30
C ARG A 267 16.47 20.05 5.32
N SER A 268 17.47 19.37 4.77
CA SER A 268 18.42 19.94 3.80
C SER A 268 17.69 20.56 2.59
N ALA A 269 16.57 19.97 2.18
CA ALA A 269 15.79 20.43 1.04
C ALA A 269 14.94 21.68 1.31
N LEU A 270 14.67 22.03 2.57
CA LEU A 270 13.87 23.20 2.92
C LEU A 270 14.49 24.51 2.40
N GLN A 271 15.80 24.54 2.23
CA GLN A 271 16.53 25.70 1.70
C GLN A 271 16.24 25.96 0.22
N SER A 272 15.76 24.94 -0.52
CA SER A 272 15.42 25.06 -1.94
C SER A 272 14.00 25.58 -2.19
N LEU A 273 13.19 25.73 -1.13
CA LEU A 273 11.81 26.18 -1.25
C LEU A 273 11.72 27.65 -1.66
N THR A 274 10.88 27.92 -2.66
CA THR A 274 10.56 29.29 -3.06
C THR A 274 9.57 29.93 -2.07
N VAL A 275 9.44 31.26 -2.13
CA VAL A 275 8.45 31.99 -1.32
C VAL A 275 7.03 31.50 -1.60
N ASP A 276 6.70 31.25 -2.87
CA ASP A 276 5.39 30.76 -3.27
C ASP A 276 5.15 29.32 -2.80
N ALA A 277 6.14 28.43 -2.93
CA ALA A 277 6.06 27.07 -2.41
C ALA A 277 5.82 27.05 -0.89
N THR A 278 6.49 27.94 -0.17
CA THR A 278 6.31 28.08 1.28
C THR A 278 4.91 28.59 1.63
N LYS A 279 4.35 29.50 0.84
CA LYS A 279 2.96 29.96 0.99
C LYS A 279 1.95 28.84 0.74
N THR A 280 2.20 27.97 -0.24
CA THR A 280 1.36 26.79 -0.50
C THR A 280 1.44 25.80 0.68
N LEU A 281 2.64 25.51 1.19
CA LEU A 281 2.82 24.65 2.37
C LEU A 281 2.13 25.22 3.62
N LYS A 282 2.21 26.54 3.84
CA LYS A 282 1.47 27.21 4.91
C LYS A 282 -0.04 26.96 4.80
N THR A 283 -0.57 27.11 3.59
CA THR A 283 -2.00 26.89 3.32
C THR A 283 -2.38 25.43 3.57
N TYR A 284 -1.56 24.49 3.11
CA TYR A 284 -1.72 23.06 3.34
C TYR A 284 -1.78 22.69 4.83
N LEU A 285 -0.83 23.19 5.63
CA LEU A 285 -0.80 22.96 7.08
C LEU A 285 -2.01 23.58 7.80
N GLN A 286 -2.42 24.79 7.39
CA GLN A 286 -3.61 25.45 7.94
C GLN A 286 -4.91 24.69 7.65
N GLN A 287 -4.93 23.86 6.60
CA GLN A 287 -6.05 22.98 6.26
C GLN A 287 -5.99 21.63 7.01
N GLY A 288 -4.98 21.42 7.86
CA GLY A 288 -4.78 20.18 8.61
C GLY A 288 -3.93 19.14 7.87
N GLY A 289 -3.17 19.56 6.86
CA GLY A 289 -2.13 18.74 6.24
C GLY A 289 -1.01 18.39 7.23
N LEU A 290 -0.29 17.31 6.95
CA LEU A 290 0.82 16.85 7.78
C LEU A 290 2.15 17.01 7.02
N LEU A 291 3.10 17.70 7.63
CA LEU A 291 4.46 17.85 7.12
C LEU A 291 5.41 17.05 8.01
N LEU A 292 6.08 16.06 7.43
CA LEU A 292 7.15 15.31 8.08
C LEU A 292 8.50 15.82 7.57
N ILE A 293 9.28 16.38 8.50
CA ILE A 293 10.64 16.84 8.23
C ILE A 293 11.61 15.87 8.89
N THR A 294 12.48 15.26 8.11
CA THR A 294 13.57 14.44 8.65
C THR A 294 14.85 15.24 8.77
N VAL A 295 15.64 14.91 9.78
CA VAL A 295 16.95 15.51 10.05
C VAL A 295 17.94 14.37 10.09
N ASP A 296 18.96 14.44 9.26
CA ASP A 296 20.05 13.47 9.29
C ASP A 296 20.87 13.70 10.56
N PHE A 297 21.10 12.62 11.31
CA PHE A 297 21.88 12.67 12.54
C PHE A 297 23.39 12.63 12.28
N ASP A 298 23.82 12.38 11.04
CA ASP A 298 25.24 12.34 10.65
C ASP A 298 25.99 13.64 10.96
N GLU A 299 25.30 14.78 11.00
CA GLU A 299 25.87 16.07 11.38
C GLU A 299 25.83 16.33 12.90
N THR A 300 25.30 15.39 13.68
CA THR A 300 25.12 15.50 15.13
C THR A 300 25.84 14.36 15.87
N LYS A 301 26.23 14.61 17.11
CA LYS A 301 26.77 13.55 17.97
C LYS A 301 25.70 12.64 18.59
N ILE A 302 24.44 12.76 18.16
CA ILE A 302 23.31 12.11 18.84
C ILE A 302 23.44 10.58 18.79
N ASP A 303 23.84 10.01 17.66
CA ASP A 303 24.00 8.57 17.52
C ASP A 303 25.15 8.03 18.38
N GLU A 304 26.32 8.70 18.33
CA GLU A 304 27.48 8.36 19.16
C GLU A 304 27.16 8.44 20.67
N LEU A 305 26.51 9.53 21.09
CA LEU A 305 26.10 9.75 22.48
C LEU A 305 25.02 8.73 22.91
N SER A 306 24.10 8.38 22.02
CA SER A 306 23.05 7.39 22.30
C SER A 306 23.63 5.99 22.48
N ALA A 307 24.60 5.61 21.64
CA ALA A 307 25.32 4.35 21.78
C ALA A 307 26.13 4.32 23.09
N LEU A 308 26.89 5.38 23.39
CA LEU A 308 27.66 5.49 24.64
C LEU A 308 26.75 5.42 25.87
N ARG A 309 25.60 6.09 25.85
CA ARG A 309 24.59 6.02 26.91
C ARG A 309 24.13 4.58 27.14
N GLN A 310 23.86 3.84 26.06
CA GLN A 310 23.40 2.45 26.15
C GLN A 310 24.48 1.54 26.73
N GLU A 311 25.74 1.71 26.34
CA GLU A 311 26.87 0.97 26.91
C GLU A 311 27.03 1.23 28.42
N LEU A 312 26.94 2.50 28.84
CA LEU A 312 27.03 2.87 30.26
C LEU A 312 25.83 2.36 31.07
N GLN A 313 24.63 2.33 30.49
CA GLN A 313 23.45 1.73 31.14
C GLN A 313 23.63 0.23 31.36
N VAL A 314 24.12 -0.51 30.35
CA VAL A 314 24.42 -1.93 30.49
C VAL A 314 25.51 -2.17 31.56
N ALA A 315 26.54 -1.32 31.59
CA ALA A 315 27.57 -1.40 32.62
C ALA A 315 27.00 -1.14 34.03
N LEU A 316 26.08 -0.18 34.18
CA LEU A 316 25.43 0.13 35.44
C LEU A 316 24.54 -1.02 35.94
N GLU A 317 23.77 -1.66 35.05
CA GLU A 317 22.91 -2.81 35.37
C GLU A 317 23.72 -4.05 35.78
N GLY A 318 24.95 -4.20 35.27
CA GLY A 318 25.84 -5.31 35.61
C GLY A 318 26.59 -5.18 36.94
N LEU A 319 26.49 -4.05 37.64
CA LEU A 319 27.16 -3.81 38.92
C LEU A 319 26.29 -4.33 40.09
N GLU A 320 26.79 -5.34 40.81
CA GLU A 320 26.13 -5.87 42.01
C GLU A 320 26.09 -4.85 43.17
N SER A 321 25.11 -4.99 44.06
CA SER A 321 24.85 -4.05 45.17
C SER A 321 25.82 -4.25 46.33
N ASP A 322 27.10 -4.00 46.09
CA ASP A 322 28.14 -4.00 47.12
C ASP A 322 28.52 -2.57 47.52
N THR A 323 28.82 -2.34 48.80
CA THR A 323 29.03 -0.98 49.35
C THR A 323 30.23 -0.24 48.76
N GLU A 324 31.24 -0.95 48.25
CA GLU A 324 32.40 -0.36 47.58
C GLU A 324 32.09 0.06 46.12
N ILE A 325 31.05 -0.51 45.53
CA ILE A 325 30.63 -0.26 44.14
C ILE A 325 29.73 0.99 44.05
N SER A 326 29.24 1.49 45.19
CA SER A 326 28.37 2.69 45.25
C SER A 326 29.02 3.94 44.64
N ALA A 327 30.34 4.13 44.81
CA ALA A 327 31.03 5.29 44.23
C ALA A 327 31.08 5.20 42.69
N MET A 328 31.30 3.99 42.15
CA MET A 328 31.33 3.74 40.71
C MET A 328 29.93 3.88 40.09
N GLN A 329 28.88 3.40 40.76
CA GLN A 329 27.49 3.60 40.33
C GLN A 329 27.12 5.08 40.29
N GLN A 330 27.54 5.86 41.28
CA GLN A 330 27.33 7.31 41.31
C GLN A 330 28.04 8.00 40.13
N GLN A 331 29.27 7.59 39.82
CA GLN A 331 30.03 8.14 38.69
C GLN A 331 29.39 7.80 37.34
N LEU A 332 29.00 6.54 37.12
CA LEU A 332 28.30 6.12 35.89
C LEU A 332 26.95 6.83 35.74
N THR A 333 26.19 6.98 36.83
CA THR A 333 24.91 7.71 36.81
C THR A 333 25.13 9.19 36.48
N ALA A 334 26.19 9.81 37.00
CA ALA A 334 26.54 11.19 36.67
C ALA A 334 26.93 11.34 35.18
N GLU A 335 27.68 10.39 34.64
CA GLU A 335 28.08 10.37 33.23
C GLU A 335 26.87 10.19 32.30
N ILE A 336 25.98 9.24 32.61
CA ILE A 336 24.73 9.03 31.87
C ILE A 336 23.90 10.33 31.85
N ARG A 337 23.77 11.01 33.00
CA ARG A 337 23.06 12.30 33.06
C ARG A 337 23.72 13.40 32.25
N ALA A 338 25.06 13.44 32.22
CA ALA A 338 25.79 14.40 31.40
C ALA A 338 25.53 14.15 29.90
N ILE A 339 25.59 12.89 29.47
CA ILE A 339 25.29 12.49 28.09
C ILE A 339 23.83 12.79 27.72
N GLU A 340 22.88 12.53 28.62
CA GLU A 340 21.47 12.88 28.40
C GLU A 340 21.28 14.39 28.22
N ALA A 341 21.97 15.21 29.01
CA ALA A 341 21.95 16.66 28.87
C ALA A 341 22.56 17.11 27.53
N ASP A 342 23.65 16.48 27.08
CA ASP A 342 24.27 16.77 25.79
C ASP A 342 23.35 16.38 24.62
N ILE A 343 22.70 15.21 24.68
CA ILE A 343 21.71 14.79 23.67
C ILE A 343 20.55 15.79 23.61
N GLU A 344 20.00 16.18 24.76
CA GLU A 344 18.92 17.17 24.82
C GLU A 344 19.39 18.52 24.23
N GLN A 345 20.61 18.96 24.53
CA GLN A 345 21.16 20.18 23.94
C GLN A 345 21.29 20.10 22.41
N GLN A 346 21.73 18.96 21.87
CA GLN A 346 21.79 18.75 20.41
C GLN A 346 20.38 18.77 19.78
N LEU A 347 19.40 18.11 20.42
CA LEU A 347 18.01 18.15 19.96
C LEU A 347 17.44 19.58 19.98
N GLN A 348 17.71 20.35 21.04
CA GLN A 348 17.29 21.75 21.11
C GLN A 348 17.92 22.59 20.00
N ASN A 349 19.20 22.37 19.65
CA ASN A 349 19.83 23.07 18.54
C ASN A 349 19.16 22.74 17.20
N VAL A 350 18.77 21.48 16.99
CA VAL A 350 18.03 21.04 15.79
C VAL A 350 16.64 21.70 15.73
N ILE A 351 15.91 21.72 16.85
CA ILE A 351 14.58 22.35 16.93
C ILE A 351 14.69 23.86 16.66
N GLN A 352 15.61 24.55 17.33
CA GLN A 352 15.81 25.99 17.18
C GLN A 352 16.13 26.39 15.75
N SER A 353 16.88 25.57 15.03
CA SER A 353 17.24 25.85 13.64
C SER A 353 16.10 25.57 12.64
N LEU A 354 15.06 24.82 13.02
CA LEU A 354 13.81 24.71 12.25
C LEU A 354 12.81 25.83 12.58
N GLN A 355 12.98 26.53 13.71
CA GLN A 355 12.05 27.57 14.16
C GLN A 355 11.77 28.68 13.14
N PRO A 356 12.75 29.21 12.38
CA PRO A 356 12.48 30.24 11.36
C PRO A 356 11.55 29.73 10.27
N PHE A 357 11.74 28.49 9.80
CA PHE A 357 10.87 27.88 8.80
C PHE A 357 9.47 27.61 9.38
N ALA A 358 9.40 27.07 10.59
CA ALA A 358 8.15 26.80 11.31
C ALA A 358 7.28 28.06 11.45
N GLN A 359 7.90 29.19 11.81
CA GLN A 359 7.25 30.50 11.85
C GLN A 359 6.76 30.96 10.47
N LEU A 360 7.57 30.75 9.42
CA LEU A 360 7.23 31.13 8.05
C LEU A 360 5.99 30.39 7.55
N VAL A 361 5.88 29.08 7.85
CA VAL A 361 4.70 28.26 7.53
C VAL A 361 3.55 28.41 8.55
N GLY A 362 3.67 29.31 9.52
CA GLY A 362 2.61 29.64 10.47
C GLY A 362 2.32 28.60 11.54
N ASN A 363 3.28 27.71 11.82
CA ASN A 363 3.21 26.68 12.85
C ASN A 363 4.51 26.72 13.67
N PRO A 364 4.68 27.67 14.61
CA PRO A 364 5.86 27.69 15.46
C PRO A 364 5.98 26.35 16.22
N LEU A 365 7.20 25.85 16.40
CA LEU A 365 7.40 24.65 17.20
C LEU A 365 7.35 25.07 18.67
N ASP A 366 6.38 24.55 19.43
CA ASP A 366 6.39 24.64 20.88
C ASP A 366 6.71 23.27 21.52
N GLY A 367 7.33 23.30 22.71
CA GLY A 367 7.65 22.11 23.50
C GLY A 367 9.07 21.56 23.32
N SER A 368 9.33 20.42 23.96
CA SER A 368 10.67 19.79 24.02
C SER A 368 11.00 18.92 22.79
N GLY A 369 10.13 18.88 21.78
CA GLY A 369 10.24 17.93 20.66
C GLY A 369 10.01 16.46 21.04
N GLN A 370 9.76 16.15 22.31
CA GLN A 370 9.50 14.79 22.77
C GLN A 370 8.02 14.44 22.68
N ILE A 371 7.72 13.36 21.96
CA ILE A 371 6.38 12.78 21.93
C ILE A 371 6.13 12.09 23.29
N GLN A 372 5.18 12.59 24.08
CA GLN A 372 4.83 12.02 25.38
C GLN A 372 4.44 10.53 25.26
N ALA A 373 4.74 9.72 26.27
CA ALA A 373 4.42 8.29 26.28
C ALA A 373 2.93 7.99 26.01
N GLN A 374 2.05 8.88 26.48
CA GLN A 374 0.60 8.79 26.30
C GLN A 374 0.08 9.40 24.98
N HIS A 375 0.98 9.89 24.12
CA HIS A 375 0.58 10.51 22.86
C HIS A 375 0.01 9.45 21.91
N PRO A 376 -1.05 9.74 21.14
CA PRO A 376 -1.63 8.78 20.19
C PRO A 376 -0.63 8.21 19.18
N LEU A 377 0.36 8.98 18.75
CA LEU A 377 1.43 8.47 17.87
C LEU A 377 2.27 7.35 18.50
N ARG A 378 2.36 7.27 19.84
CA ARG A 378 3.04 6.18 20.56
C ARG A 378 2.10 5.04 20.94
N LEU A 379 0.89 5.37 21.40
CA LEU A 379 -0.08 4.36 21.86
C LEU A 379 -0.86 3.70 20.72
N GLN A 380 -1.09 4.43 19.63
CA GLN A 380 -1.92 4.04 18.49
C GLN A 380 -1.32 4.58 17.17
N PRO A 381 -0.08 4.19 16.82
CA PRO A 381 0.68 4.77 15.70
C PRO A 381 -0.07 4.76 14.36
N PHE A 382 -1.01 3.83 14.18
CA PHE A 382 -1.79 3.67 12.95
C PHE A 382 -3.24 4.19 13.02
N CYS A 383 -3.69 4.76 14.14
CA CYS A 383 -5.06 5.31 14.28
C CYS A 383 -5.16 6.80 13.95
N LEU A 384 -4.45 7.26 12.91
CA LEU A 384 -4.30 8.67 12.54
C LEU A 384 -5.62 9.39 12.24
N LEU A 385 -6.68 8.68 11.87
CA LEU A 385 -7.93 9.30 11.40
C LEU A 385 -8.80 9.89 12.50
N ASN A 386 -8.60 9.50 13.76
CA ASN A 386 -9.22 10.20 14.89
C ASN A 386 -8.38 11.40 15.39
N CYS A 387 -7.17 11.61 14.84
CA CYS A 387 -6.26 12.63 15.31
C CYS A 387 -6.55 14.04 14.75
N GLN A 388 -7.35 14.20 13.69
CA GLN A 388 -7.70 15.54 13.18
C GLN A 388 -8.39 16.44 14.23
N ARG A 389 -9.10 15.85 15.20
CA ARG A 389 -9.70 16.57 16.34
C ARG A 389 -8.73 16.86 17.49
N TRP A 390 -7.58 16.19 17.55
CA TRP A 390 -6.61 16.28 18.64
C TRP A 390 -5.36 17.09 18.27
N LEU A 391 -4.86 16.96 17.05
CA LEU A 391 -3.70 17.69 16.53
C LEU A 391 -3.92 19.21 16.52
N THR A 392 -5.16 19.65 16.36
CA THR A 392 -5.53 21.07 16.42
C THR A 392 -5.44 21.69 17.83
N ASN A 393 -5.28 20.90 18.90
CA ASN A 393 -5.31 21.41 20.28
C ASN A 393 -4.07 21.11 21.14
N ARG A 394 -3.10 20.28 20.70
CA ARG A 394 -1.97 19.90 21.59
C ARG A 394 -0.59 19.72 20.95
N LEU A 395 -0.44 20.00 19.66
CA LEU A 395 0.88 20.24 19.05
C LEU A 395 0.85 21.61 18.37
N ARG A 396 0.50 22.62 19.18
CA ARG A 396 1.24 23.88 19.15
C ARG A 396 2.49 23.62 19.95
#